data_AF-A0A1M7YJM3-F1
#
_entry.id   AF-A0A1M7YJM3-F1
#
_cell.length_a   1.000
_cell.length_b   1.000
_cell.length_c   1.000
_cell.angle_alpha   90.00
_cell.angle_beta   90.00
_cell.angle_gamma   90.00
#
_symmetry.space_group_name_H-M   'P 1'
#
loop_
_entity.id
_entity.type
_entity.pdbx_description
1 polymer ?
#
loop_
_entity_poly.entity_id
_entity_poly.type
_entity_poly.pdbx_seq_one_letter_code
_entity_poly.pdbx_strand_id
1 'polypeptide(L)'
;MEDKSGRILMGCITGMLALVAVSILFMPYSGSRVLDGDVRFMYYTGILFWASLSTAYILIVILYVRNRGKGKKKDRRLPAVFCFFKSTKAKLYDWMFLISAAGFALCAVTDRLSQYVSCIMLAALVFAFHMHILYNCNLADNTGKEK
;
A
#
# COMPACT_ATOMS: atom_id res chain seq x y z
N MET A 1 18.49 -0.21 -22.86
CA MET A 1 17.38 0.76 -22.93
C MET A 1 16.55 0.51 -21.68
N GLU A 2 16.63 1.36 -20.66
CA GLU A 2 15.88 1.17 -19.40
C GLU A 2 14.39 0.90 -19.70
N ASP A 3 13.77 -0.07 -19.03
CA ASP A 3 12.34 -0.33 -19.16
C ASP A 3 11.52 0.81 -18.53
N LYS A 4 11.42 1.93 -19.27
CA LYS A 4 10.65 3.12 -18.92
C LYS A 4 9.20 2.77 -18.61
N SER A 5 8.65 1.77 -19.31
CA SER A 5 7.28 1.29 -19.12
C SER A 5 7.10 0.58 -17.77
N GLY A 6 8.07 -0.23 -17.33
CA GLY A 6 8.04 -0.86 -16.00
C GLY A 6 8.10 0.15 -14.84
N ARG A 7 8.91 1.21 -14.97
CA ARG A 7 8.97 2.31 -13.98
C ARG A 7 7.68 3.12 -13.90
N ILE A 8 7.08 3.43 -15.05
CA ILE A 8 5.77 4.11 -15.11
C ILE A 8 4.70 3.24 -14.43
N LEU A 9 4.68 1.94 -14.72
CA LEU A 9 3.72 1.01 -14.12
C LEU A 9 3.85 0.97 -12.58
N MET A 10 5.07 0.93 -12.05
CA MET A 10 5.31 1.01 -10.60
C MET A 10 4.85 2.35 -10.00
N GLY A 11 5.04 3.45 -10.72
CA GLY A 11 4.53 4.76 -10.34
C GLY A 11 3.01 4.78 -10.24
N CYS A 12 2.31 4.21 -11.24
CA CYS A 12 0.85 4.08 -11.24
C CYS A 12 0.36 3.21 -10.07
N ILE A 13 1.00 2.07 -9.80
CA ILE A 13 0.67 1.21 -8.65
C ILE A 13 0.80 1.99 -7.35
N THR A 14 1.93 2.69 -7.18
CA THR A 14 2.19 3.50 -5.98
C THR A 14 1.13 4.59 -5.80
N GLY A 15 0.76 5.27 -6.90
CA GLY A 15 -0.28 6.29 -6.89
C GLY A 15 -1.66 5.74 -6.52
N MET A 16 -2.05 4.58 -7.07
CA MET A 16 -3.32 3.95 -6.73
C MET A 16 -3.36 3.48 -5.26
N LEU A 17 -2.27 2.93 -4.75
CA LEU A 17 -2.16 2.57 -3.32
C LEU A 17 -2.16 3.80 -2.40
N ALA A 18 -1.60 4.92 -2.85
CA ALA A 18 -1.71 6.18 -2.12
C ALA A 18 -3.16 6.70 -2.09
N LEU A 19 -3.91 6.55 -3.19
CA LEU A 19 -5.35 6.88 -3.22
C LEU A 19 -6.15 6.02 -2.25
N VAL A 20 -5.84 4.73 -2.13
CA VAL A 20 -6.42 3.85 -1.11
C VAL A 20 -6.16 4.42 0.29
N ALA A 21 -4.90 4.75 0.61
CA ALA A 21 -4.55 5.32 1.91
C ALA A 21 -5.25 6.66 2.18
N VAL A 22 -5.31 7.55 1.19
CA VAL A 22 -6.01 8.84 1.29
C VAL A 22 -7.50 8.65 1.52
N SER A 23 -8.14 7.68 0.87
CA SER A 23 -9.57 7.41 1.09
C SER A 23 -9.89 6.96 2.52
N ILE A 24 -8.96 6.27 3.20
CA ILE A 24 -9.09 5.90 4.62
C ILE A 24 -9.10 7.15 5.52
N LEU A 25 -8.32 8.18 5.19
CA LEU A 25 -8.27 9.44 5.96
C LEU A 25 -9.61 10.19 5.94
N PHE A 26 -10.43 9.97 4.91
CA PHE A 26 -11.75 10.59 4.79
C PHE A 26 -12.86 9.83 5.53
N MET A 27 -12.61 8.60 6.03
CA MET A 27 -13.61 7.81 6.78
C MET A 27 -14.20 8.51 8.02
N PRO A 28 -13.43 9.14 8.93
CA PRO A 28 -14.03 9.78 10.11
C PRO A 28 -14.95 10.95 9.71
N TYR A 29 -14.57 11.69 8.66
CA TYR A 29 -15.38 12.77 8.11
C TYR A 29 -16.62 12.25 7.36
N SER A 30 -16.53 11.13 6.65
CA SER A 30 -17.71 10.51 6.05
C SER A 30 -18.68 10.00 7.12
N GLY A 31 -18.16 9.43 8.21
CA GLY A 31 -18.94 9.00 9.36
C GLY A 31 -19.71 10.14 10.03
N SER A 32 -19.08 11.31 10.23
CA SER A 32 -19.77 12.46 10.81
C SER A 32 -20.92 12.96 9.91
N ARG A 33 -20.75 12.95 8.59
CA ARG A 33 -21.81 13.37 7.64
C ARG A 33 -23.00 12.42 7.60
N VAL A 34 -22.77 11.12 7.82
CA VAL A 34 -23.85 10.13 7.93
C VAL A 34 -24.71 10.41 9.16
N LEU A 35 -24.13 10.86 10.27
CA LEU A 35 -24.89 11.27 11.46
C LEU A 35 -25.77 12.49 11.19
N ASP A 36 -25.32 13.40 10.33
CA ASP A 36 -26.09 14.56 9.86
C ASP A 36 -27.16 14.19 8.80
N GLY A 37 -27.27 12.91 8.43
CA GLY A 37 -28.21 12.40 7.43
C GLY A 37 -27.73 12.48 5.97
N ASP A 38 -26.51 12.94 5.70
CA ASP A 38 -25.93 12.98 4.34
C ASP A 38 -25.00 11.79 4.08
N VAL A 39 -25.55 10.78 3.40
CA VAL A 39 -24.82 9.55 3.06
C VAL A 39 -23.97 9.65 1.78
N ARG A 40 -24.07 10.75 1.02
CA ARG A 40 -23.42 10.86 -0.31
C ARG A 40 -21.90 10.76 -0.22
N PHE A 41 -21.31 11.41 0.78
CA PHE A 41 -19.87 11.42 0.97
C PHE A 41 -19.30 10.03 1.35
N MET A 42 -20.09 9.20 2.03
CA MET A 42 -19.75 7.80 2.30
C MET A 42 -19.66 7.00 0.99
N TYR A 43 -20.58 7.19 0.05
CA TYR A 43 -20.52 6.51 -1.24
C TYR A 43 -19.32 6.96 -2.07
N TYR A 44 -19.02 8.27 -2.12
CA TYR A 44 -17.84 8.75 -2.86
C TYR A 44 -16.53 8.19 -2.30
N THR A 45 -16.37 8.21 -0.97
CA THR A 45 -15.17 7.66 -0.32
C THR A 45 -15.06 6.15 -0.50
N GLY A 46 -16.17 5.42 -0.42
CA GLY A 46 -16.21 3.98 -0.68
C GLY A 46 -15.87 3.61 -2.12
N ILE A 47 -16.46 4.31 -3.11
CA ILE A 47 -16.15 4.09 -4.53
C ILE A 47 -14.68 4.39 -4.80
N LEU A 48 -14.14 5.49 -4.26
CA LEU A 48 -12.73 5.84 -4.40
C LEU A 48 -11.83 4.75 -3.83
N PHE A 49 -12.13 4.23 -2.64
CA PHE A 49 -11.39 3.13 -2.01
C PHE A 49 -11.42 1.86 -2.87
N TRP A 50 -12.61 1.37 -3.24
CA TRP A 50 -12.73 0.10 -3.98
C TRP A 50 -12.20 0.17 -5.41
N ALA A 51 -12.43 1.28 -6.11
CA ALA A 51 -11.94 1.46 -7.48
C ALA A 51 -10.41 1.57 -7.52
N SER A 52 -9.81 2.37 -6.63
CA SER A 52 -8.35 2.50 -6.55
C SER A 52 -7.68 1.19 -6.12
N LEU A 53 -8.27 0.48 -5.15
CA LEU A 53 -7.76 -0.81 -4.67
C LEU A 53 -7.79 -1.87 -5.78
N SER A 54 -8.93 -2.02 -6.46
CA SER A 54 -9.09 -2.99 -7.55
C SER A 54 -8.12 -2.69 -8.68
N THR A 55 -7.99 -1.41 -9.06
CA THR A 55 -7.03 -0.97 -10.09
C THR A 55 -5.60 -1.26 -9.67
N ALA A 56 -5.22 -0.96 -8.42
CA ALA A 56 -3.88 -1.25 -7.91
C ALA A 56 -3.54 -2.75 -8.01
N TYR A 57 -4.45 -3.64 -7.59
CA TYR A 57 -4.21 -5.09 -7.68
C TYR A 57 -4.10 -5.58 -9.12
N ILE A 58 -4.95 -5.10 -10.04
CA ILE A 58 -4.85 -5.44 -11.46
C ILE A 58 -3.48 -5.04 -12.00
N LEU A 59 -3.02 -3.82 -11.71
CA LEU A 59 -1.70 -3.34 -12.14
C LEU A 59 -0.55 -4.15 -11.53
N ILE A 60 -0.67 -4.58 -10.26
CA ILE A 60 0.31 -5.46 -9.61
C ILE A 60 0.37 -6.82 -10.30
N VAL A 61 -0.78 -7.40 -10.66
CA VAL A 61 -0.83 -8.67 -11.40
C VAL A 61 -0.20 -8.52 -12.78
N ILE A 62 -0.49 -7.43 -13.50
CA ILE A 62 0.14 -7.11 -14.80
C ILE A 62 1.66 -7.01 -14.65
N LEU A 63 2.15 -6.28 -13.64
CA LEU A 63 3.59 -6.15 -13.37
C LEU A 63 4.21 -7.51 -13.03
N TYR A 64 3.53 -8.33 -12.23
CA TYR A 64 3.97 -9.67 -11.86
C TYR A 64 4.09 -10.58 -13.09
N VAL A 65 3.05 -10.64 -13.94
CA VAL A 65 3.04 -11.43 -15.17
C VAL A 65 4.11 -10.96 -16.14
N ARG A 66 4.30 -9.64 -16.30
CA ARG A 66 5.36 -9.06 -17.13
C ARG A 66 6.77 -9.46 -16.66
N ASN A 67 6.97 -9.51 -15.35
CA ASN A 67 8.26 -9.85 -14.76
C ASN A 67 8.44 -11.37 -14.59
N ARG A 68 7.39 -12.17 -14.84
CA ARG A 68 7.40 -13.63 -14.78
C ARG A 68 8.29 -14.18 -15.91
N GLY A 69 9.54 -14.48 -15.57
CA GLY A 69 10.54 -15.01 -16.51
C GLY A 69 11.82 -14.16 -16.59
N LYS A 70 11.77 -12.88 -16.18
CA LYS A 70 12.96 -12.01 -16.13
C LYS A 70 13.80 -12.15 -14.85
N GLY A 71 13.24 -12.80 -13.83
CA GLY A 71 13.94 -13.04 -12.57
C GLY A 71 14.76 -14.34 -12.60
N LYS A 72 16.07 -14.26 -12.41
CA LYS A 72 16.84 -15.39 -11.86
C LYS A 72 16.09 -15.87 -10.63
N LYS A 73 15.64 -17.13 -10.60
CA LYS A 73 15.05 -17.80 -9.43
C LYS A 73 16.10 -17.79 -8.31
N LYS A 74 16.25 -16.68 -7.60
CA LYS A 74 17.00 -16.65 -6.36
C LYS A 74 16.09 -17.34 -5.37
N ASP A 75 16.43 -18.57 -5.06
CA ASP A 75 15.71 -19.50 -4.19
C ASP A 75 15.20 -18.75 -2.94
N ARG A 76 13.93 -18.31 -2.99
CA ARG A 76 13.32 -17.55 -1.90
C ARG A 76 12.85 -18.55 -0.87
N ARG A 77 13.70 -18.79 0.13
CA ARG A 77 13.35 -19.64 1.28
C ARG A 77 12.19 -19.09 2.13
N LEU A 78 11.81 -17.82 1.96
CA LEU A 78 10.79 -17.14 2.76
C LEU A 78 9.74 -16.43 1.89
N PRO A 79 8.44 -16.49 2.25
CA PRO A 79 7.40 -15.66 1.66
C PRO A 79 7.77 -14.18 1.79
N ALA A 80 7.35 -13.38 0.83
CA ALA A 80 7.75 -11.97 0.77
C ALA A 80 7.27 -11.13 1.95
N VAL A 81 6.17 -11.51 2.59
CA VAL A 81 5.63 -10.87 3.80
C VAL A 81 6.59 -10.98 4.99
N PHE A 82 7.46 -12.00 5.01
CA PHE A 82 8.46 -12.20 6.07
C PHE A 82 9.86 -11.73 5.65
N CYS A 83 9.98 -11.13 4.47
CA CYS A 83 11.26 -10.63 3.98
C CYS A 83 11.40 -9.17 4.38
N PHE A 84 12.26 -8.87 5.36
CA PHE A 84 12.54 -7.50 5.79
C PHE A 84 13.94 -7.03 5.35
N PHE A 85 14.07 -5.72 5.22
CA PHE A 85 15.29 -4.92 5.05
C PHE A 85 16.18 -5.27 3.84
N LYS A 86 15.61 -5.81 2.75
CA LYS A 86 16.39 -6.28 1.59
C LYS A 86 17.05 -5.19 0.75
N SER A 87 16.47 -4.00 0.69
CA SER A 87 16.92 -2.87 -0.15
C SER A 87 16.78 -1.56 0.62
N THR A 88 17.59 -0.55 0.34
CA THR A 88 17.52 0.78 0.99
C THR A 88 16.11 1.37 0.93
N LYS A 89 15.42 1.23 -0.22
CA LYS A 89 14.01 1.66 -0.35
C LYS A 89 13.06 0.80 0.48
N ALA A 90 13.29 -0.51 0.53
CA ALA A 90 12.50 -1.42 1.36
C ALA A 90 12.63 -1.08 2.85
N LYS A 91 13.85 -0.78 3.33
CA LYS A 91 14.09 -0.43 4.74
C LYS A 91 13.21 0.72 5.23
N LEU A 92 12.99 1.74 4.39
CA LEU A 92 12.11 2.86 4.72
C LEU A 92 10.68 2.38 4.97
N TYR A 93 10.11 1.61 4.04
CA TYR A 93 8.75 1.11 4.15
C TYR A 93 8.59 0.05 5.25
N ASP A 94 9.63 -0.71 5.55
CA ASP A 94 9.65 -1.68 6.64
C ASP A 94 9.57 -0.98 8.00
N TRP A 95 10.34 0.09 8.20
CA TRP A 95 10.24 0.92 9.40
C TRP A 95 8.88 1.61 9.51
N MET A 96 8.39 2.19 8.41
CA MET A 96 7.04 2.77 8.38
C MET A 96 5.97 1.75 8.74
N PHE A 97 6.09 0.51 8.22
CA PHE A 97 5.17 -0.59 8.51
C PHE A 97 5.21 -0.98 9.98
N LEU A 98 6.40 -1.16 10.57
CA LEU A 98 6.53 -1.51 11.99
C LEU A 98 5.98 -0.42 12.91
N ILE A 99 6.31 0.85 12.65
CA ILE A 99 5.85 1.99 13.46
C ILE A 99 4.33 2.15 13.36
N SER A 100 3.78 2.09 12.14
CA SER A 100 2.33 2.21 11.93
C SER A 100 1.56 1.00 12.48
N ALA A 101 2.11 -0.20 12.41
CA ALA A 101 1.51 -1.40 13.01
C ALA A 101 1.46 -1.29 14.54
N ALA A 102 2.57 -0.89 15.17
CA ALA A 102 2.61 -0.65 16.61
C ALA A 102 1.67 0.49 17.02
N GLY A 103 1.68 1.60 16.29
CA GLY A 103 0.79 2.74 16.53
C GLY A 103 -0.70 2.38 16.39
N PHE A 104 -1.06 1.61 15.36
CA PHE A 104 -2.42 1.14 15.16
C PHE A 104 -2.86 0.15 16.24
N ALA A 105 -1.98 -0.76 16.66
CA ALA A 105 -2.25 -1.67 17.79
C ALA A 105 -2.48 -0.89 19.10
N LEU A 106 -1.69 0.15 19.36
CA LEU A 106 -1.89 1.05 20.51
C LEU A 106 -3.23 1.79 20.42
N CYS A 107 -3.62 2.25 19.22
CA CYS A 107 -4.94 2.85 18.99
C CYS A 107 -6.07 1.87 19.29
N ALA A 108 -5.91 0.59 18.94
CA ALA A 108 -6.93 -0.43 19.13
C ALA A 108 -7.13 -0.83 20.61
N VAL A 109 -6.10 -0.71 21.45
CA VAL A 109 -6.19 -1.04 22.90
C VAL A 109 -6.45 0.18 23.79
N THR A 110 -6.46 1.38 23.22
CA THR A 110 -6.61 2.64 23.97
C THR A 110 -7.88 3.37 23.51
N ASP A 111 -8.96 3.27 24.29
CA ASP A 111 -10.24 3.94 24.00
C ASP A 111 -10.18 5.49 24.03
N ARG A 112 -9.05 6.06 24.46
CA ARG A 112 -8.84 7.51 24.54
C ARG A 112 -8.37 8.16 23.24
N LEU A 113 -8.02 7.37 22.23
CA LEU A 113 -7.49 7.90 20.98
C LEU A 113 -8.62 8.25 20.01
N SER A 114 -8.53 9.44 19.42
CA SER A 114 -9.50 9.91 18.44
C SER A 114 -9.54 8.98 17.22
N GLN A 115 -10.75 8.76 16.68
CA GLN A 115 -10.95 7.98 15.45
C GLN A 115 -10.07 8.48 14.28
N TYR A 116 -9.78 9.78 14.22
CA TYR A 116 -8.85 10.34 13.24
C TYR A 116 -7.43 9.78 13.36
N VAL A 117 -6.92 9.60 14.59
CA VAL A 117 -5.58 9.06 14.82
C VAL A 117 -5.53 7.60 14.38
N SER A 118 -6.56 6.81 14.71
CA SER A 118 -6.68 5.43 14.26
C SER A 118 -6.71 5.33 12.72
N CYS A 119 -7.45 6.20 12.05
CA CYS A 119 -7.50 6.25 10.58
C CYS A 119 -6.17 6.67 9.96
N ILE A 120 -5.42 7.61 10.57
CA ILE A 120 -4.08 7.99 10.11
C ILE A 120 -3.12 6.81 10.23
N MET A 121 -3.12 6.13 11.38
CA MET A 121 -2.27 4.96 11.59
C MET A 121 -2.63 3.82 10.63
N LEU A 122 -3.93 3.59 10.39
CA LEU A 122 -4.41 2.60 9.44
C LEU A 122 -4.01 2.94 7.99
N ALA A 123 -4.17 4.20 7.56
CA ALA A 123 -3.77 4.65 6.24
C ALA A 123 -2.26 4.44 6.01
N ALA A 124 -1.44 4.82 7.00
CA ALA A 124 0.01 4.59 6.97
C ALA A 124 0.35 3.10 6.94
N LEU A 125 -0.32 2.28 7.75
CA LEU A 125 -0.13 0.83 7.82
C LEU A 125 -0.45 0.15 6.49
N VAL A 126 -1.62 0.43 5.91
CA VAL A 126 -2.04 -0.16 4.64
C VAL A 126 -1.07 0.23 3.54
N PHE A 127 -0.67 1.50 3.45
CA PHE A 127 0.29 1.94 2.44
C PHE A 127 1.66 1.29 2.63
N ALA A 128 2.21 1.34 3.84
CA ALA A 128 3.53 0.80 4.14
C ALA A 128 3.58 -0.72 3.95
N PHE A 129 2.51 -1.45 4.29
CA PHE A 129 2.41 -2.90 4.07
C PHE A 129 2.49 -3.26 2.58
N HIS A 130 1.74 -2.55 1.72
CA HIS A 130 1.81 -2.82 0.28
C HIS A 130 3.18 -2.48 -0.29
N MET A 131 3.79 -1.38 0.13
CA MET A 131 5.13 -1.00 -0.32
C MET A 131 6.20 -1.98 0.20
N HIS A 132 6.11 -2.42 1.45
CA HIS A 132 6.93 -3.49 2.02
C HIS A 132 6.90 -4.72 1.12
N ILE A 133 5.70 -5.20 0.75
CA ILE A 133 5.56 -6.36 -0.13
C ILE A 133 6.18 -6.07 -1.50
N LEU A 134 5.87 -4.94 -2.15
CA LEU A 134 6.34 -4.64 -3.51
C LEU A 134 7.87 -4.55 -3.60
N TYR A 135 8.52 -3.90 -2.64
CA TYR A 135 9.97 -3.76 -2.64
C TYR A 135 10.68 -5.04 -2.17
N ASN A 136 10.19 -5.74 -1.14
CA ASN A 136 10.80 -6.98 -0.67
C ASN A 136 10.50 -8.18 -1.59
N CYS A 137 9.44 -8.13 -2.40
CA CYS A 137 9.17 -9.04 -3.51
C CYS A 137 10.07 -8.83 -4.72
N ASN A 138 11.00 -7.86 -4.72
CA ASN A 138 11.82 -7.49 -5.88
C ASN A 138 10.97 -7.14 -7.15
N LEU A 139 9.67 -6.87 -7.00
CA LEU A 139 8.79 -6.48 -8.09
C LEU A 139 9.17 -5.08 -8.59
N ALA A 140 9.50 -4.18 -7.67
CA ALA A 140 9.97 -2.84 -7.99
C ALA A 140 11.43 -2.83 -8.52
N ASP A 141 12.33 -3.64 -7.95
CA ASP A 141 13.76 -3.61 -8.27
C ASP A 141 14.09 -4.22 -9.65
N ASN A 142 13.26 -5.16 -10.13
CA ASN A 142 13.40 -5.76 -11.46
C ASN A 142 13.05 -4.80 -12.61
N THR A 143 12.41 -3.66 -12.33
CA THR A 143 12.09 -2.65 -13.38
C THR A 143 13.31 -1.85 -13.85
N GLY A 144 14.43 -1.92 -13.12
CA GLY A 144 15.67 -1.18 -13.42
C GLY A 144 16.90 -2.04 -13.73
N LYS A 145 16.79 -3.37 -13.74
CA LYS A 145 17.91 -4.29 -13.93
C LYS A 145 17.60 -5.30 -15.04
N GLU A 146 17.64 -4.85 -16.29
CA GLU A 146 18.04 -5.74 -17.39
C GLU A 146 19.55 -5.59 -17.54
N LYS A 147 20.27 -6.69 -17.28
CA LYS A 147 21.63 -6.90 -17.80
C LYS A 147 21.49 -7.68 -19.09
#